data_AF-G0AAH3-F1
#
_entry.id   AF-G0AAH3-F1
#
_cell.length_a   1.000
_cell.length_b   1.000
_cell.length_c   1.000
_cell.angle_alpha   90.00
_cell.angle_beta   90.00
_cell.angle_gamma   90.00
#
_symmetry.space_group_name_H-M   'P 1'
#
loop_
_entity.id
_entity.type
_entity.pdbx_description
1 polymer ?
#
loop_
_entity_poly.entity_id
_entity_poly.type
_entity_poly.pdbx_seq_one_letter_code
_entity_poly.pdbx_strand_id
1 'polypeptide(L)'
;MRSDHVHAGRTGALLMAKLILKAAPTFKAKVGIPVAGGEPVPVEFTFKHRTKSALDEFIKSRADQSDAESLLAMAEAWDLDDEFNQESIELLLENYIGSALAVYRTYIDQLMQAKVKN
;
A
#
# COMPACT_ATOMS: atom_id res chain seq x y z
N MET A 1 19.26 30.03 43.80
CA MET A 1 19.84 30.59 42.56
C MET A 1 19.90 29.49 41.53
N ARG A 2 19.22 29.66 40.39
CA ARG A 2 19.55 29.12 39.04
C ARG A 2 19.70 27.59 38.90
N SER A 3 19.07 26.87 37.98
CA SER A 3 18.35 27.24 36.77
C SER A 3 17.54 26.02 36.29
N ASP A 4 16.37 26.32 35.73
CA ASP A 4 15.79 25.76 34.51
C ASP A 4 16.63 24.71 33.75
N HIS A 5 16.05 23.52 33.50
CA HIS A 5 16.08 22.93 32.16
C HIS A 5 14.99 21.86 32.00
N VAL A 6 13.94 22.25 31.26
CA VAL A 6 13.07 21.39 30.44
C VAL A 6 13.89 20.36 29.66
N HIS A 7 13.43 19.13 29.50
CA HIS A 7 13.53 18.43 28.20
C HIS A 7 12.38 17.42 28.06
N ALA A 8 11.36 17.86 27.35
CA ALA A 8 10.45 16.99 26.64
C ALA A 8 11.26 16.14 25.64
N GLY A 9 11.02 14.84 25.63
CA GLY A 9 11.63 13.90 24.70
C GLY A 9 10.63 12.80 24.35
N ARG A 10 9.56 13.18 23.64
CA ARG A 10 8.77 12.23 22.85
C ARG A 10 9.67 11.73 21.72
N THR A 11 10.40 10.66 21.97
CA THR A 11 11.20 10.02 20.92
C THR A 11 10.28 9.08 20.14
N GLY A 12 9.49 9.67 19.25
CA GLY A 12 9.12 8.99 18.01
C GLY A 12 10.40 8.82 17.21
N ALA A 13 11.04 7.66 17.32
CA ALA A 13 12.07 7.22 16.39
C ALA A 13 11.34 6.56 15.21
N LEU A 14 10.99 7.33 14.18
CA LEU A 14 11.78 7.44 12.96
C LEU A 14 12.01 6.05 12.34
N LEU A 15 11.01 5.54 11.62
CA LEU A 15 11.19 4.44 10.67
C LEU A 15 12.24 4.88 9.64
N MET A 16 13.48 4.44 9.85
CA MET A 16 14.58 4.69 8.94
C MET A 16 14.31 3.96 7.62
N ALA A 17 14.03 4.72 6.56
CA ALA A 17 14.09 4.22 5.18
C ALA A 17 15.54 3.78 4.88
N LYS A 18 15.82 2.50 5.07
CA LYS A 18 17.12 1.87 4.80
C LYS A 18 17.25 1.65 3.30
N LEU A 19 18.06 2.49 2.64
CA LEU A 19 18.38 2.34 1.21
C LEU A 19 19.13 1.00 0.98
N ILE A 20 18.49 0.05 0.29
CA ILE A 20 19.03 -1.28 -0.04
C ILE A 20 19.51 -1.34 -1.49
N LEU A 21 20.71 -1.91 -1.68
CA LEU A 21 21.48 -1.92 -2.94
C LEU A 21 21.04 -2.96 -3.99
N LYS A 22 19.98 -3.72 -3.73
CA LYS A 22 19.25 -4.51 -4.75
C LYS A 22 18.02 -3.71 -5.13
N ALA A 23 17.89 -3.32 -6.40
CA ALA A 23 16.74 -2.59 -6.92
C ALA A 23 15.44 -3.20 -6.37
N ALA A 24 14.66 -2.38 -5.65
CA ALA A 24 13.44 -2.85 -5.03
C ALA A 24 12.52 -3.40 -6.14
N PRO A 25 12.11 -4.67 -6.11
CA PRO A 25 11.14 -5.23 -7.06
C PRO A 25 9.74 -4.67 -6.84
N THR A 26 9.61 -3.57 -6.09
CA THR A 26 8.37 -3.00 -5.59
C THR A 26 8.38 -1.48 -5.78
N PHE A 27 7.20 -0.89 -5.92
CA PHE A 27 6.99 0.53 -6.18
C PHE A 27 5.92 1.07 -5.23
N LYS A 28 6.03 2.35 -4.87
CA LYS A 28 5.07 3.00 -4.00
C LYS A 28 4.01 3.74 -4.83
N ALA A 29 2.75 3.62 -4.47
CA ALA A 29 1.67 4.35 -5.12
C ALA A 29 0.58 4.78 -4.13
N LYS A 30 0.01 5.95 -4.38
CA LYS A 30 -1.06 6.51 -3.55
C LYS A 30 -2.41 6.02 -4.07
N VAL A 31 -3.14 5.31 -3.21
CA VAL A 31 -4.48 4.81 -3.47
C VAL A 31 -5.49 5.68 -2.74
N GLY A 32 -6.43 6.28 -3.47
CA GLY A 32 -7.56 6.98 -2.85
C GLY A 32 -8.60 5.97 -2.37
N ILE A 33 -8.57 5.61 -1.10
CA ILE A 33 -9.55 4.69 -0.49
C ILE A 33 -10.89 5.43 -0.36
N PRO A 34 -11.96 4.99 -1.04
CA PRO A 34 -13.25 5.65 -0.98
C PRO A 34 -13.92 5.38 0.38
N VAL A 35 -14.28 6.46 1.07
CA VAL A 35 -14.99 6.40 2.35
C VAL A 35 -16.48 6.61 2.11
N ALA A 36 -17.32 5.73 2.64
CA ALA A 36 -18.77 5.88 2.51
C ALA A 36 -19.24 7.17 3.21
N GLY A 37 -19.76 8.12 2.44
CA GLY A 37 -20.23 9.42 2.95
C GLY A 37 -19.14 10.43 3.28
N GLY A 38 -17.88 10.17 2.90
CA GLY A 38 -16.75 11.07 3.12
C GLY A 38 -15.91 11.30 1.87
N GLU A 39 -14.82 12.05 2.02
CA GLU A 39 -13.82 12.21 0.96
C GLU A 39 -12.89 10.99 0.90
N PRO A 40 -12.43 10.60 -0.31
CA PRO A 40 -11.49 9.50 -0.46
C PRO A 40 -10.15 9.84 0.21
N VAL A 41 -9.64 8.91 1.02
CA VAL A 41 -8.40 9.09 1.77
C VAL A 41 -7.22 8.53 0.96
N PRO A 42 -6.20 9.35 0.64
CA PRO A 42 -5.02 8.87 -0.07
C PRO A 42 -4.10 8.10 0.88
N VAL A 43 -4.00 6.80 0.69
CA VAL A 43 -3.11 5.90 1.43
C VAL A 43 -1.97 5.47 0.52
N GLU A 44 -0.72 5.58 0.98
CA GLU A 44 0.44 5.11 0.22
C GLU A 44 0.63 3.61 0.41
N PHE A 45 0.63 2.85 -0.68
CA PHE A 45 0.85 1.41 -0.69
C PHE A 45 2.17 1.08 -1.39
N THR A 46 2.87 0.06 -0.90
CA THR A 46 4.06 -0.50 -1.53
C THR A 46 3.65 -1.77 -2.28
N PHE A 47 3.62 -1.67 -3.61
CA PHE A 47 3.22 -2.74 -4.52
C PHE A 47 4.40 -3.49 -5.10
N LYS A 48 4.23 -4.79 -5.33
CA LYS A 48 5.19 -5.62 -6.06
C LYS A 48 5.06 -5.34 -7.56
N HIS A 49 6.14 -4.93 -8.20
CA HIS A 49 6.17 -4.78 -9.65
C HIS A 49 6.07 -6.15 -10.33
N ARG A 50 5.13 -6.28 -11.26
CA ARG A 50 4.94 -7.50 -12.05
C ARG A 50 5.07 -7.20 -13.53
N THR A 51 5.61 -8.17 -14.27
CA THR A 51 5.65 -8.11 -15.73
C THR A 51 4.25 -8.33 -16.31
N LYS A 52 4.04 -7.97 -17.58
CA LYS A 52 2.75 -8.15 -18.26
C LYS A 52 2.22 -9.58 -18.15
N SER A 53 3.08 -10.59 -18.33
CA SER A 53 2.67 -12.00 -18.25
C SER A 53 2.20 -12.37 -16.85
N ALA A 54 2.93 -11.98 -15.81
CA ALA A 54 2.55 -12.23 -14.43
C ALA A 54 1.27 -11.47 -14.02
N LEU A 55 1.02 -10.30 -14.61
CA LEU A 55 -0.24 -9.59 -14.42
C LEU A 55 -1.41 -10.33 -15.08
N ASP A 56 -1.24 -10.84 -16.30
CA ASP A 56 -2.28 -11.60 -17.02
C ASP A 56 -2.64 -12.89 -16.28
N GLU A 57 -1.64 -13.61 -15.76
CA GLU A 57 -1.85 -14.79 -14.92
C GLU A 57 -2.57 -14.45 -13.61
N PHE A 58 -2.21 -13.34 -12.98
CA PHE A 58 -2.87 -12.87 -11.76
C PHE A 58 -4.33 -12.47 -11.99
N ILE A 59 -4.63 -11.82 -13.13
CA ILE A 59 -6.01 -11.49 -13.49
C ILE A 59 -6.85 -12.76 -13.65
N LYS A 60 -6.28 -13.82 -14.23
CA LYS A 60 -6.93 -15.12 -14.37
C LYS A 60 -7.12 -15.81 -13.02
N SER A 61 -6.11 -15.80 -12.14
CA SER A 61 -6.21 -16.42 -10.81
C SER A 61 -7.16 -15.68 -9.87
N ARG A 62 -7.37 -14.37 -10.08
CA ARG A 62 -8.26 -13.55 -9.26
C ARG A 62 -9.70 -14.08 -9.20
N ALA A 63 -10.19 -14.75 -10.26
CA ALA A 63 -11.52 -15.33 -10.25
C ALA A 63 -11.72 -16.37 -9.13
N ASP A 64 -10.63 -17.01 -8.70
CA ASP A 64 -10.60 -18.05 -7.67
C ASP A 64 -10.03 -17.55 -6.32
N GLN A 65 -9.57 -16.29 -6.25
CA GLN A 65 -8.94 -15.72 -5.05
C GLN A 65 -9.80 -14.63 -4.41
N SER A 66 -9.72 -14.50 -3.10
CA SER A 66 -10.35 -13.37 -2.39
C SER A 66 -9.66 -12.04 -2.73
N ASP A 67 -10.37 -10.93 -2.54
CA ASP A 67 -9.77 -9.60 -2.69
C ASP A 67 -8.62 -9.37 -1.69
N ALA A 68 -8.70 -9.97 -0.49
CA ALA A 68 -7.64 -9.88 0.53
C ALA A 68 -6.36 -10.60 0.10
N GLU A 69 -6.47 -11.84 -0.37
CA GLU A 69 -5.33 -12.59 -0.92
C GLU A 69 -4.75 -11.88 -2.15
N SER A 70 -5.61 -11.33 -2.99
CA SER A 70 -5.20 -10.53 -4.15
C SER A 70 -4.37 -9.33 -3.70
N LEU A 71 -4.80 -8.61 -2.67
CA LEU A 71 -4.10 -7.48 -2.09
C LEU A 71 -2.76 -7.87 -1.46
N LEU A 72 -2.70 -8.94 -0.67
CA LEU A 72 -1.45 -9.50 -0.13
C LEU A 72 -0.46 -9.93 -1.22
N ALA A 73 -0.99 -10.40 -2.35
CA ALA A 73 -0.17 -10.77 -3.48
C ALA A 73 0.38 -9.52 -4.20
N MET A 74 -0.43 -8.47 -4.35
CA MET A 74 -0.07 -7.23 -5.06
C MET A 74 0.78 -6.27 -4.23
N ALA A 75 0.49 -6.11 -2.94
CA ALA A 75 1.18 -5.22 -2.02
C ALA A 75 2.01 -6.00 -0.99
N GLU A 76 3.08 -5.39 -0.51
CA GLU A 76 3.89 -5.94 0.59
C GLU A 76 3.81 -5.09 1.86
N ALA A 77 3.43 -3.83 1.73
CA ALA A 77 3.34 -2.88 2.83
C ALA A 77 2.41 -1.72 2.46
N TRP A 78 2.00 -0.97 3.48
CA TRP A 78 1.26 0.29 3.35
C TRP A 78 1.80 1.32 4.35
N ASP A 79 1.43 2.57 4.17
CA ASP A 79 1.72 3.69 5.07
C ASP A 79 0.51 3.92 6.00
N LEU A 80 0.10 2.87 6.72
CA LEU A 80 -0.90 2.91 7.78
C LEU A 80 -0.24 2.60 9.13
N ASP A 81 -0.91 3.02 10.22
CA ASP A 81 -0.47 2.71 11.58
C ASP A 81 -0.63 1.19 11.88
N ASP A 82 -1.63 0.56 11.25
CA ASP A 82 -1.88 -0.86 11.32
C ASP A 82 -0.81 -1.70 10.58
N GLU A 83 -0.57 -2.91 11.08
CA GLU A 83 0.33 -3.86 10.41
C GLU A 83 -0.26 -4.35 9.08
N PHE A 84 0.58 -4.50 8.06
CA PHE A 84 0.17 -5.06 6.77
C PHE A 84 0.08 -6.59 6.87
N ASN A 85 -1.09 -7.09 7.29
CA ASN A 85 -1.40 -8.51 7.39
C ASN A 85 -2.78 -8.81 6.79
N GLN A 86 -3.14 -10.09 6.72
CA GLN A 86 -4.42 -10.51 6.14
C GLN A 86 -5.62 -9.92 6.88
N GLU A 87 -5.62 -9.97 8.22
CA GLU A 87 -6.72 -9.49 9.05
C GLU A 87 -6.95 -7.99 8.86
N SER A 88 -5.89 -7.18 8.85
CA SER A 88 -5.98 -5.73 8.62
C SER A 88 -6.49 -5.41 7.21
N ILE A 89 -6.12 -6.21 6.21
CA ILE A 89 -6.62 -6.05 4.83
C ILE A 89 -8.10 -6.42 4.77
N GLU A 90 -8.51 -7.52 5.41
CA GLU A 90 -9.91 -7.92 5.50
C GLU A 90 -10.75 -6.83 6.20
N LEU A 91 -10.23 -6.24 7.29
CA LEU A 91 -10.85 -5.10 7.95
C LEU A 91 -10.97 -3.88 7.03
N LEU A 92 -9.93 -3.56 6.24
CA LEU A 92 -10.01 -2.47 5.26
C LEU A 92 -11.10 -2.75 4.21
N LEU A 93 -11.16 -3.97 3.70
CA LEU A 93 -12.15 -4.38 2.68
C LEU A 93 -13.58 -4.35 3.23
N GLU A 94 -13.76 -4.80 4.47
CA GLU A 94 -15.05 -4.84 5.15
C GLU A 94 -15.56 -3.44 5.51
N ASN A 95 -14.70 -2.58 6.04
CA ASN A 95 -15.06 -1.20 6.41
C ASN A 95 -15.16 -0.27 5.18
N TYR A 96 -14.38 -0.54 4.13
CA TYR A 96 -14.30 0.27 2.92
C TYR A 96 -14.52 -0.60 1.69
N ILE A 97 -15.78 -0.86 1.33
CA ILE A 97 -16.18 -1.75 0.22
C ILE A 97 -15.48 -1.38 -1.11
N GLY A 98 -15.24 -0.10 -1.36
CA GLY A 98 -14.56 0.36 -2.59
C GLY A 98 -13.03 0.32 -2.55
N SER A 99 -12.41 -0.05 -1.41
CA SER A 99 -10.95 -0.07 -1.23
C SER A 99 -10.28 -1.08 -2.16
N ALA A 100 -10.83 -2.30 -2.27
CA ALA A 100 -10.30 -3.36 -3.14
C ALA A 100 -10.15 -2.88 -4.59
N LEU A 101 -11.22 -2.30 -5.11
CA LEU A 101 -11.27 -1.80 -6.48
C LEU A 101 -10.35 -0.60 -6.68
N ALA A 102 -10.29 0.31 -5.71
CA ALA A 102 -9.41 1.47 -5.76
C ALA A 102 -7.94 1.05 -5.79
N VAL A 103 -7.53 0.15 -4.90
CA VAL A 103 -6.16 -0.39 -4.86
C VAL A 103 -5.83 -1.08 -6.17
N TYR A 104 -6.70 -1.99 -6.62
CA TYR A 104 -6.50 -2.73 -7.85
C TYR A 104 -6.35 -1.79 -9.05
N ARG A 105 -7.23 -0.81 -9.18
CA ARG A 105 -7.19 0.18 -10.27
C ARG A 105 -5.88 0.96 -10.26
N THR A 106 -5.45 1.47 -9.10
CA THR A 106 -4.18 2.18 -8.98
C THR A 106 -3.01 1.27 -9.34
N TYR A 107 -3.00 0.02 -8.86
CA TYR A 107 -1.95 -0.93 -9.17
C TYR A 107 -1.80 -1.19 -10.67
N ILE A 108 -2.91 -1.47 -11.37
CA ILE A 108 -2.92 -1.66 -12.82
C ILE A 108 -2.46 -0.40 -13.55
N ASP A 109 -2.97 0.77 -13.16
CA ASP A 109 -2.62 2.05 -13.77
C ASP A 109 -1.12 2.33 -13.66
N GLN A 110 -0.54 2.08 -12.49
CA GLN A 110 0.90 2.23 -12.27
C GLN A 110 1.74 1.24 -13.10
N LEU A 111 1.34 -0.03 -13.20
CA LEU A 111 2.00 -1.00 -14.06
C LEU A 111 1.89 -0.66 -15.56
N MET A 112 0.76 -0.08 -15.98
CA MET A 112 0.52 0.34 -17.37
C MET A 112 1.26 1.65 -17.70
N GLN A 113 1.22 2.65 -16.83
CA GLN A 113 1.92 3.93 -17.00
C GLN A 113 3.44 3.77 -17.00
N ALA A 114 3.98 2.83 -16.20
CA ALA A 114 5.41 2.51 -16.22
C ALA A 114 5.92 2.06 -17.61
N LYS A 115 5.03 1.54 -18.48
CA LYS A 115 5.37 1.11 -19.84
C LYS A 115 5.31 2.20 -20.90
N VAL A 116 4.75 3.39 -20.64
CA VAL A 116 4.51 4.42 -21.67
C VAL A 116 5.71 5.37 -21.89
N LYS A 117 6.85 5.15 -21.22
CA LYS A 117 8.11 5.78 -21.62
C LYS A 117 8.85 4.89 -22.61
N ASN A 118 8.49 4.97 -23.89
CA ASN A 118 9.33 4.55 -25.01
C ASN A 118 9.17 5.54 -26.16
#